data_AF-A0A7X3KF80-F1
#
_entry.id   AF-A0A7X3KF80-F1
#
_cell.length_a   1.000
_cell.length_b   1.000
_cell.length_c   1.000
_cell.angle_alpha   90.00
_cell.angle_beta   90.00
_cell.angle_gamma   90.00
#
_symmetry.space_group_name_H-M   'P 1'
#
loop_
_entity.id
_entity.type
_entity.pdbx_description
1 polymer ?
#
loop_
_entity_poly.entity_id
_entity_poly.type
_entity_poly.pdbx_seq_one_letter_code
_entity_poly.pdbx_strand_id
1 'polypeptide(L)'
;MELAQRRMPKETRKFIMKSGNKLRKLTAAKARQLTKKKTGNYRKGIKRGKVYKYRNEETAIRVYDASPHAHLLEYGHRQVTKSGREVSFVRGYRVFEQARRAFEQEFIEDCEAFIDEMIEEGLR
;
A
#
# COMPACT_ATOMS: atom_id res chain seq x y z
N MET A 1 14.58 0.12 14.52
CA MET A 1 14.68 -0.32 13.10
C MET A 1 15.97 0.10 12.38
N GLU A 2 16.59 1.23 12.70
CA GLU A 2 17.84 1.65 12.02
C GLU A 2 19.01 0.67 12.22
N LEU A 3 19.20 0.19 13.46
CA LEU A 3 20.23 -0.81 13.79
C LEU A 3 20.05 -2.12 13.00
N ALA A 4 18.80 -2.58 12.90
CA ALA A 4 18.37 -3.72 12.10
C ALA A 4 18.72 -3.55 10.61
N GLN A 5 18.42 -2.37 10.05
CA GLN A 5 18.75 -2.06 8.65
C GLN A 5 20.26 -2.11 8.36
N ARG A 6 21.09 -1.74 9.34
CA ARG A 6 22.55 -1.73 9.20
C ARG A 6 23.18 -3.10 9.39
N ARG A 7 22.78 -3.84 10.43
CA ARG A 7 23.38 -5.12 10.80
C ARG A 7 22.79 -6.32 10.06
N MET A 8 21.51 -6.25 9.70
CA MET A 8 20.75 -7.35 9.10
C MET A 8 19.88 -6.83 7.93
N PRO A 9 20.53 -6.29 6.87
CA PRO A 9 19.83 -5.67 5.74
C PRO A 9 19.01 -6.66 4.92
N LYS A 10 19.41 -7.94 4.87
CA LYS A 10 18.71 -8.97 4.10
C LYS A 10 17.38 -9.32 4.76
N GLU A 11 17.37 -9.43 6.07
CA GLU A 11 16.25 -9.75 6.94
C GLU A 11 15.26 -8.59 6.91
N THR A 12 15.76 -7.35 7.08
CA THR A 12 14.93 -6.15 6.96
C THR A 12 14.29 -6.04 5.58
N ARG A 13 15.04 -6.36 4.50
CA ARG A 13 14.48 -6.36 3.14
C ARG A 13 13.39 -7.44 2.98
N LYS A 14 13.59 -8.64 3.53
CA LYS A 14 12.58 -9.72 3.51
C LYS A 14 11.33 -9.31 4.28
N PHE A 15 11.47 -8.72 5.45
CA PHE A 15 10.39 -8.19 6.27
C PHE A 15 9.53 -7.20 5.48
N ILE A 16 10.14 -6.12 4.97
CA ILE A 16 9.45 -5.09 4.20
C ILE A 16 8.76 -5.69 2.96
N MET A 17 9.38 -6.67 2.29
CA MET A 17 8.73 -7.37 1.17
C MET A 17 7.50 -8.17 1.59
N LYS A 18 7.54 -8.86 2.74
CA LYS A 18 6.40 -9.59 3.30
C LYS A 18 5.27 -8.62 3.66
N SER A 19 5.55 -7.52 4.38
CA SER A 19 4.56 -6.51 4.73
C SER A 19 3.92 -5.86 3.49
N GLY A 20 4.72 -5.54 2.46
CA GLY A 20 4.19 -5.04 1.18
C GLY A 20 3.28 -6.04 0.45
N ASN A 21 3.52 -7.34 0.59
CA ASN A 21 2.63 -8.37 0.05
C ASN A 21 1.31 -8.48 0.83
N LYS A 22 1.37 -8.39 2.17
CA LYS A 22 0.18 -8.35 3.04
C LYS A 22 -0.70 -7.15 2.68
N LEU A 23 -0.13 -5.94 2.67
CA LEU A 23 -0.85 -4.73 2.29
C LEU A 23 -1.47 -4.84 0.90
N ARG A 24 -0.73 -5.33 -0.11
CA ARG A 24 -1.27 -5.54 -1.47
C ARG A 24 -2.48 -6.47 -1.48
N LYS A 25 -2.43 -7.58 -0.73
CA LYS A 25 -3.56 -8.52 -0.63
C LYS A 25 -4.78 -7.83 -0.01
N LEU A 26 -4.59 -7.06 1.05
CA LEU A 26 -5.64 -6.31 1.72
C LEU A 26 -6.24 -5.22 0.81
N THR A 27 -5.41 -4.43 0.14
CA THR A 27 -5.87 -3.42 -0.85
C THR A 27 -6.68 -4.08 -1.96
N ALA A 28 -6.24 -5.21 -2.48
CA ALA A 28 -7.00 -5.95 -3.50
C ALA A 28 -8.34 -6.48 -2.95
N ALA A 29 -8.40 -6.90 -1.69
CA ALA A 29 -9.66 -7.31 -1.03
C ALA A 29 -10.62 -6.13 -0.86
N LYS A 30 -10.13 -4.98 -0.36
CA LYS A 30 -10.93 -3.75 -0.26
C LYS A 30 -11.41 -3.26 -1.62
N ALA A 31 -10.57 -3.34 -2.65
CA ALA A 31 -10.96 -3.01 -4.02
C ALA A 31 -12.11 -3.91 -4.51
N ARG A 32 -12.09 -5.21 -4.18
CA ARG A 32 -13.20 -6.13 -4.52
C ARG A 32 -14.49 -5.80 -3.79
N GLN A 33 -14.40 -5.41 -2.52
CA GLN A 33 -15.53 -5.07 -1.67
C GLN A 33 -16.18 -3.74 -2.07
N LEU A 34 -15.37 -2.71 -2.30
CA LEU A 34 -15.85 -1.33 -2.46
C LEU A 34 -16.18 -0.98 -3.92
N THR A 35 -15.44 -1.55 -4.89
CA THR A 35 -15.59 -1.17 -6.30
C THR A 35 -16.35 -2.21 -7.11
N LYS A 36 -17.24 -1.77 -7.99
CA LYS A 36 -17.90 -2.65 -8.97
C LYS A 36 -16.90 -3.06 -10.06
N LYS A 37 -16.86 -4.35 -10.38
CA LYS A 37 -16.02 -4.87 -11.48
C LYS A 37 -16.67 -4.52 -12.81
N LYS A 38 -15.99 -3.72 -13.64
CA LYS A 38 -16.31 -3.58 -15.07
C LYS A 38 -15.40 -4.49 -15.89
N THR A 39 -14.23 -3.99 -16.32
CA THR A 39 -13.23 -4.79 -17.05
C THR A 39 -12.28 -5.56 -16.12
N GLY A 40 -12.16 -5.12 -14.86
CA GLY A 40 -11.21 -5.65 -13.89
C GLY A 40 -9.80 -5.05 -13.96
N ASN A 41 -9.55 -4.10 -14.87
CA ASN A 41 -8.23 -3.47 -15.03
C ASN A 41 -7.74 -2.80 -13.75
N TYR A 42 -8.60 -2.04 -13.07
CA TYR A 42 -8.31 -1.47 -11.74
C TYR A 42 -7.76 -2.52 -10.77
N ARG A 43 -8.49 -3.61 -10.56
CA ARG A 43 -8.09 -4.67 -9.62
C ARG A 43 -6.77 -5.35 -10.02
N LYS A 44 -6.50 -5.50 -11.33
CA LYS A 44 -5.22 -6.03 -11.85
C LYS A 44 -4.07 -5.02 -11.75
N GLY A 45 -4.39 -3.72 -11.71
CA GLY A 45 -3.44 -2.63 -11.60
C GLY A 45 -2.82 -2.48 -10.21
N ILE A 46 -3.47 -2.99 -9.16
CA ILE A 46 -2.97 -3.01 -7.78
C ILE A 46 -1.74 -3.91 -7.66
N LYS A 47 -0.58 -3.28 -7.45
CA LYS A 47 0.74 -3.92 -7.44
C LYS A 47 1.55 -3.47 -6.24
N ARG A 48 2.49 -4.33 -5.83
CA ARG A 48 3.56 -4.00 -4.89
C ARG A 48 4.79 -3.54 -5.70
N GLY A 49 5.39 -2.43 -5.33
CA GLY A 49 6.62 -1.91 -5.92
C GLY A 49 7.87 -2.68 -5.51
N LYS A 50 9.03 -2.20 -5.98
CA LYS A 50 10.34 -2.64 -5.49
C LYS A 50 10.60 -2.00 -4.11
N VAL A 51 11.46 -2.63 -3.32
CA VAL A 51 12.00 -2.02 -2.09
C VAL A 51 12.92 -0.87 -2.52
N TYR A 52 12.82 0.27 -1.85
CA TYR A 52 13.61 1.47 -2.12
C TYR A 52 13.96 2.19 -0.82
N LYS A 53 14.89 3.16 -0.89
CA LYS A 53 15.20 4.04 0.23
C LYS A 53 14.31 5.28 0.19
N TYR A 54 13.44 5.42 1.18
CA TYR A 54 12.62 6.61 1.34
C TYR A 54 13.40 7.64 2.15
N ARG A 55 13.45 8.89 1.65
CA ARG A 55 14.21 9.99 2.25
C ARG A 55 15.68 9.63 2.56
N ASN A 56 16.29 8.79 1.72
CA ASN A 56 17.67 8.29 1.85
C ASN A 56 17.99 7.45 3.09
N GLU A 57 17.03 7.20 3.98
CA GLU A 57 17.29 6.56 5.27
C GLU A 57 16.49 5.25 5.38
N GLU A 58 15.18 5.33 5.17
CA GLU A 58 14.25 4.27 5.50
C GLU A 58 14.12 3.24 4.39
N THR A 59 14.21 1.95 4.74
CA THR A 59 13.87 0.87 3.81
C THR A 59 12.35 0.76 3.68
N ALA A 60 11.82 1.18 2.54
CA ALA A 60 10.39 1.28 2.30
C ALA A 60 9.92 0.48 1.10
N ILE A 61 8.61 0.21 1.07
CA ILE A 61 7.93 -0.37 -0.08
C ILE A 61 6.57 0.29 -0.26
N ARG A 62 6.15 0.45 -1.51
CA ARG A 62 4.84 1.00 -1.85
C ARG A 62 3.91 -0.04 -2.45
N VAL A 63 2.62 0.08 -2.15
CA VAL A 63 1.55 -0.55 -2.91
C VAL A 63 0.85 0.55 -3.69
N TYR A 64 0.67 0.34 -5.00
CA TYR A 64 0.15 1.35 -5.92
C TYR A 64 -0.75 0.70 -6.96
N ASP A 65 -1.55 1.50 -7.66
CA ASP A 65 -2.29 1.07 -8.83
C ASP A 65 -1.68 1.67 -10.10
N ALA A 66 -1.42 0.82 -11.11
CA ALA A 66 -0.89 1.27 -12.39
C ALA A 66 -1.97 1.73 -13.39
N SER A 67 -3.25 1.65 -13.02
CA SER A 67 -4.37 1.99 -13.90
C SER A 67 -4.52 3.51 -14.04
N PRO A 68 -4.70 4.07 -15.26
CA PRO A 68 -4.85 5.51 -15.46
C PRO A 68 -5.99 6.13 -14.64
N HIS A 69 -7.07 5.39 -14.44
CA HIS A 69 -8.27 5.84 -13.73
C HIS A 69 -8.26 5.54 -12.22
N ALA A 70 -7.15 5.04 -11.66
CA ALA A 70 -7.10 4.65 -10.25
C ALA A 70 -7.31 5.84 -9.30
N HIS A 71 -6.74 7.00 -9.61
CA HIS A 71 -6.90 8.20 -8.79
C HIS A 71 -8.35 8.69 -8.74
N LEU A 72 -9.13 8.50 -9.82
CA LEU A 72 -10.56 8.82 -9.86
C LEU A 72 -11.37 7.94 -8.91
N LEU A 73 -10.97 6.66 -8.78
CA LEU A 73 -11.59 5.71 -7.85
C LEU A 73 -11.14 5.96 -6.41
N GLU A 74 -9.90 6.41 -6.20
CA GLU A 74 -9.39 6.69 -4.86
C GLU A 74 -9.97 7.99 -4.30
N TYR A 75 -9.78 9.11 -5.00
CA TYR A 75 -10.09 10.45 -4.49
C TYR A 75 -11.44 10.99 -4.98
N GLY A 76 -11.98 10.42 -6.05
CA GLY A 76 -13.16 10.95 -6.72
C GLY A 76 -12.80 11.84 -7.90
N HIS A 77 -13.83 12.36 -8.56
CA HIS A 77 -13.66 13.24 -9.72
C HIS A 77 -14.91 14.06 -9.98
N ARG A 78 -14.71 15.18 -10.68
CA ARG A 78 -15.80 16.02 -11.17
C ARG A 78 -16.47 15.36 -12.37
N GLN A 79 -17.80 15.38 -12.39
CA GLN A 79 -18.60 15.10 -13.57
C GLN A 79 -18.87 16.40 -14.30
N VAL A 80 -18.36 16.48 -15.51
CA VAL A 80 -18.50 17.65 -16.39
C VAL A 80 -19.29 17.28 -17.63
N THR A 81 -20.07 18.24 -18.14
CA THR A 81 -20.72 18.12 -19.45
C THR A 81 -19.67 18.21 -20.57
N LYS A 82 -20.10 17.93 -21.82
CA LYS A 82 -19.27 18.17 -23.02
C LYS A 82 -18.80 19.62 -23.14
N SER A 83 -19.56 20.59 -22.60
CA SER A 83 -19.20 22.02 -22.58
C SER A 83 -18.28 22.41 -21.43
N GLY A 84 -17.84 21.47 -20.59
CA GLY A 84 -16.94 21.72 -19.46
C GLY A 84 -17.63 22.23 -18.19
N ARG A 85 -18.96 22.36 -18.19
CA ARG A 85 -19.71 22.74 -16.99
C ARG A 85 -19.74 21.58 -16.00
N GLU A 86 -19.35 21.84 -14.77
CA GLU A 86 -19.46 20.88 -13.67
C GLU A 86 -20.92 20.67 -13.28
N VAL A 87 -21.33 19.40 -13.21
CA VAL A 87 -22.71 19.00 -12.88
C VAL A 87 -22.77 18.36 -11.50
N SER A 88 -21.73 17.61 -11.11
CA SER A 88 -21.64 16.98 -9.79
C SER A 88 -20.23 16.48 -9.50
N PHE A 89 -20.00 16.00 -8.27
CA PHE A 89 -18.77 15.34 -7.86
C PHE A 89 -19.02 13.86 -7.51
N VAL A 90 -18.27 12.94 -8.11
CA VAL A 90 -18.29 11.53 -7.75
C VAL A 90 -17.29 11.31 -6.63
N ARG A 91 -17.78 10.90 -5.46
CA ARG A 91 -16.93 10.58 -4.31
C ARG A 91 -16.08 9.35 -4.59
N GLY A 92 -14.79 9.44 -4.26
CA GLY A 92 -13.87 8.30 -4.30
C GLY A 92 -14.17 7.27 -3.21
N TYR A 93 -13.80 6.02 -3.48
CA TYR A 93 -13.94 4.90 -2.56
C TYR A 93 -12.87 4.87 -1.48
N ARG A 94 -11.75 5.59 -1.66
CA ARG A 94 -10.63 5.62 -0.71
C ARG A 94 -10.10 4.22 -0.38
N VAL A 95 -9.95 3.37 -1.39
CA VAL A 95 -9.59 1.95 -1.24
C VAL A 95 -8.20 1.81 -0.60
N PHE A 96 -7.22 2.60 -1.06
CA PHE A 96 -5.86 2.56 -0.55
C PHE A 96 -5.79 3.10 0.86
N GLU A 97 -6.44 4.23 1.13
CA GLU A 97 -6.49 4.79 2.48
C GLU A 97 -7.18 3.85 3.48
N GLN A 98 -8.29 3.22 3.10
CA GLN A 98 -8.96 2.24 3.96
C GLN A 98 -8.10 0.99 4.20
N ALA A 99 -7.39 0.52 3.18
CA ALA A 99 -6.47 -0.61 3.34
C ALA A 99 -5.28 -0.23 4.24
N ARG A 100 -4.74 0.97 4.12
CA ARG A 100 -3.67 1.48 4.98
C ARG A 100 -4.11 1.48 6.44
N ARG A 101 -5.26 2.09 6.76
CA ARG A 101 -5.80 2.15 8.13
C ARG A 101 -6.05 0.76 8.71
N ALA A 102 -6.58 -0.15 7.90
CA ALA A 102 -6.85 -1.52 8.35
C ALA A 102 -5.57 -2.35 8.55
N PHE A 103 -4.46 -2.01 7.88
CA PHE A 103 -3.18 -2.68 8.01
C PHE A 103 -2.29 -2.09 9.11
N GLU A 104 -2.60 -0.88 9.59
CA GLU A 104 -1.73 -0.12 10.50
C GLU A 104 -1.40 -0.89 11.78
N GLN A 105 -2.41 -1.47 12.43
CA GLN A 105 -2.22 -2.28 13.64
C GLN A 105 -1.42 -3.56 13.37
N GLU A 106 -1.78 -4.32 12.32
CA GLU A 106 -1.05 -5.54 11.93
C GLU A 106 0.42 -5.22 11.61
N PHE A 107 0.68 -4.06 10.99
CA PHE A 107 2.04 -3.66 10.66
C PHE A 107 2.88 -3.33 11.91
N ILE A 108 2.27 -2.73 12.93
CA ILE A 108 2.94 -2.44 14.21
C ILE A 108 3.31 -3.74 14.90
N GLU A 109 2.37 -4.68 15.01
CA GLU A 109 2.59 -6.01 15.60
C GLU A 109 3.67 -6.80 14.83
N ASP A 110 3.62 -6.77 13.50
CA ASP A 110 4.65 -7.35 12.64
C ASP A 110 6.04 -6.73 12.91
N CYS A 111 6.12 -5.42 13.19
CA CYS A 111 7.38 -4.74 13.50
C CYS A 111 7.95 -5.16 14.85
N GLU A 112 7.10 -5.30 15.87
CA GLU A 112 7.49 -5.76 17.21
C GLU A 112 8.04 -7.18 17.14
N ALA A 113 7.29 -8.11 16.55
CA ALA A 113 7.73 -9.49 16.37
C ALA A 113 9.03 -9.60 15.57
N PHE A 114 9.21 -8.74 14.57
CA PHE A 114 10.45 -8.70 13.80
C PHE A 114 11.64 -8.21 14.63
N ILE A 115 11.44 -7.22 15.52
CA ILE A 115 12.51 -6.76 16.43
C ILE A 115 12.92 -7.89 17.38
N ASP A 116 11.95 -8.63 17.92
CA ASP A 116 12.21 -9.76 18.81
C ASP A 116 13.00 -10.87 18.10
N GLU A 117 12.58 -11.26 16.89
CA GLU A 117 13.29 -12.23 16.03
C GLU A 117 14.76 -11.81 15.82
N MET A 118 15.00 -10.53 15.57
CA MET A 118 16.36 -10.03 15.36
C MET A 118 17.21 -10.07 16.63
N ILE A 119 16.64 -9.75 17.80
CA ILE A 119 17.35 -9.82 19.08
C ILE A 119 17.78 -11.26 19.35
N GLU A 120 16.91 -12.24 19.07
CA GLU A 120 17.20 -13.67 19.21
C GLU A 120 18.28 -14.15 18.22
N GLU A 121 18.24 -13.71 16.96
CA GLU A 121 19.23 -14.03 15.93
C GLU A 121 20.60 -13.36 16.13
N GLY A 122 20.77 -12.58 17.20
CA GLY A 122 22.06 -12.00 17.58
C GLY A 122 22.22 -10.52 17.23
N LEU A 123 21.14 -9.75 17.09
CA LEU A 123 21.16 -8.30 17.09
C LEU A 123 21.54 -7.78 18.49
N ARG A 124 22.79 -7.98 18.90
CA ARG A 124 23.44 -7.41 20.09
C ARG A 124 24.55 -6.47 19.65
#